data_AF-A0A838IK51-F1
#
_entry.id   AF-A0A838IK51-F1
#
_cell.length_a   1.000
_cell.length_b   1.000
_cell.length_c   1.000
_cell.angle_alpha   90.00
_cell.angle_beta   90.00
_cell.angle_gamma   90.00
#
_symmetry.space_group_name_H-M   'P 1'
#
loop_
_entity.id
_entity.type
_entity.pdbx_description
1 polymer ?
#
loop_
_entity_poly.entity_id
_entity_poly.type
_entity_poly.pdbx_seq_one_letter_code
_entity_poly.pdbx_strand_id
1 'polypeptide(L)'
;MFFALGCGGSIEPEGPVDADGEPIALPGAYETWLQIRRMTPGAGAISAQPMLELEFTDYLNPDTYLSFNLVALQSGGIVARGDAEYIMSTKTVRWTPRRALEPGFHYTVLLAAEDVRSVTASPLLLSPDSPRYVVDETLNPTPHPTRPEGRWAQVEAIFEARCASCHRDPQWQLNPLTFESLVGKRSAQSEHLVVRPYDAPASYLMHKILPDYPLRRFTVQPPPWAPDNDPLSREELQLVESWIRFGARSD
;
A
#
# COMPACT_ATOMS: atom_id res chain seq x y z
N MET A 1 -32.28 -52.21 23.48
CA MET A 1 -30.84 -52.01 23.21
C MET A 1 -30.77 -50.94 22.13
N PHE A 2 -30.28 -49.75 22.50
CA PHE A 2 -30.37 -48.51 21.72
C PHE A 2 -29.40 -48.50 20.52
N PHE A 3 -29.81 -47.79 19.46
CA PHE A 3 -29.04 -47.41 18.27
C PHE A 3 -27.85 -46.51 18.59
N ALA A 4 -26.76 -46.63 17.81
CA ALA A 4 -26.09 -45.54 17.07
C ALA A 4 -24.69 -45.97 16.59
N LEU A 5 -24.49 -46.07 15.26
CA LEU A 5 -23.17 -46.00 14.64
C LEU A 5 -23.06 -44.61 14.01
N GLY A 6 -22.06 -43.87 14.47
CA GLY A 6 -21.85 -42.45 14.19
C GLY A 6 -21.43 -42.18 12.75
N CYS A 7 -22.06 -41.18 12.15
CA CYS A 7 -21.47 -40.37 11.10
C CYS A 7 -20.95 -39.10 11.78
N GLY A 8 -19.64 -39.04 12.01
CA GLY A 8 -18.95 -37.89 12.59
C GLY A 8 -17.64 -37.65 11.85
N GLY A 9 -17.70 -37.54 10.53
CA GLY A 9 -16.60 -36.95 9.77
C GLY A 9 -16.62 -35.45 10.03
N SER A 10 -15.68 -34.97 10.82
CA SER A 10 -15.36 -33.54 10.91
C SER A 10 -15.01 -33.08 9.51
N ILE A 11 -15.91 -32.29 8.91
CA ILE A 11 -15.61 -31.48 7.74
C ILE A 11 -14.71 -30.37 8.27
N GLU A 12 -13.42 -30.65 8.43
CA GLU A 12 -12.45 -29.57 8.52
C GLU A 12 -12.52 -28.85 7.16
N PRO A 13 -12.82 -27.54 7.15
CA PRO A 13 -12.89 -26.80 5.90
C PRO A 13 -11.53 -26.90 5.23
N GLU A 14 -11.50 -27.36 3.97
CA GLU A 14 -10.29 -27.36 3.17
C GLU A 14 -9.71 -25.94 3.14
N GLY A 15 -8.41 -25.82 3.45
CA GLY A 15 -7.71 -24.54 3.49
C GLY A 15 -7.70 -23.86 2.11
N PRO A 16 -7.50 -22.53 2.04
CA PRO A 16 -7.37 -21.84 0.77
C PRO A 16 -6.27 -22.45 -0.09
N VAL A 17 -6.61 -22.70 -1.35
CA VAL A 17 -5.72 -23.20 -2.39
C VAL A 17 -5.41 -22.09 -3.40
N ASP A 18 -4.28 -22.16 -4.07
CA ASP A 18 -3.90 -21.23 -5.14
C ASP A 18 -4.68 -21.51 -6.44
N ALA A 19 -4.28 -20.83 -7.53
CA ALA A 19 -4.92 -20.97 -8.84
C ALA A 19 -4.76 -22.38 -9.45
N ASP A 20 -3.76 -23.13 -9.01
CA ASP A 20 -3.45 -24.49 -9.48
C ASP A 20 -4.05 -25.57 -8.55
N GLY A 21 -4.72 -25.16 -7.46
CA GLY A 21 -5.33 -26.05 -6.49
C GLY A 21 -4.35 -26.56 -5.43
N GLU A 22 -3.14 -26.02 -5.35
CA GLU A 22 -2.17 -26.37 -4.33
C GLU A 22 -2.46 -25.62 -3.02
N PRO A 23 -2.27 -26.26 -1.85
CA PRO A 23 -2.51 -25.61 -0.56
C PRO A 23 -1.63 -24.38 -0.38
N ILE A 24 -2.24 -23.21 -0.16
CA ILE A 24 -1.47 -22.02 0.19
C ILE A 24 -0.96 -22.21 1.62
N ALA A 25 0.35 -22.05 1.82
CA ALA A 25 0.95 -22.11 3.15
C ALA A 25 0.19 -21.16 4.08
N LEU A 26 -0.52 -21.74 5.06
CA LEU A 26 -1.29 -20.98 6.02
C LEU A 26 -0.31 -20.16 6.87
N PRO A 27 -0.54 -18.85 7.02
CA PRO A 27 0.16 -18.05 8.00
C PRO A 27 -0.01 -18.69 9.39
N GLY A 28 0.98 -18.54 10.26
CA GLY A 28 0.87 -18.98 11.65
C GLY A 28 -0.39 -18.42 12.33
N ALA A 29 -0.86 -19.00 13.43
CA ALA A 29 -2.14 -18.67 14.08
C ALA A 29 -2.36 -17.19 14.50
N TYR A 30 -1.39 -16.31 14.25
CA TYR A 30 -1.40 -14.88 14.54
C TYR A 30 -1.03 -14.01 13.33
N GLU A 31 -0.78 -14.61 12.16
CA GLU A 31 -0.40 -13.90 10.95
C GLU A 31 -1.66 -13.58 10.13
N THR A 32 -1.89 -12.29 9.91
CA THR A 32 -3.05 -11.82 9.14
C THR A 32 -2.70 -11.90 7.65
N TRP A 33 -3.55 -12.55 6.86
CA TRP A 33 -3.39 -12.56 5.41
C TRP A 33 -3.38 -11.14 4.84
N LEU A 34 -2.52 -10.89 3.86
CA LEU A 34 -2.65 -9.69 3.04
C LEU A 34 -3.93 -9.84 2.21
N GLN A 35 -4.81 -8.85 2.27
CA GLN A 35 -6.09 -8.86 1.57
C GLN A 35 -6.32 -7.51 0.91
N ILE A 36 -7.15 -7.52 -0.13
CA ILE A 36 -7.70 -6.28 -0.68
C ILE A 36 -8.97 -5.97 0.10
N ARG A 37 -8.90 -4.95 0.94
CA ARG A 37 -10.01 -4.49 1.77
C ARG A 37 -11.10 -3.82 0.93
N ARG A 38 -10.70 -3.08 -0.10
CA ARG A 38 -11.61 -2.34 -0.96
C ARG A 38 -11.04 -2.17 -2.36
N MET A 39 -11.89 -2.33 -3.37
CA MET A 39 -11.62 -1.90 -4.74
C MET A 39 -12.59 -0.78 -5.13
N THR A 40 -12.09 0.27 -5.76
CA THR A 40 -12.89 1.39 -6.25
C THR A 40 -12.49 1.73 -7.69
N PRO A 41 -13.42 1.83 -8.65
CA PRO A 41 -14.83 1.47 -8.52
C PRO A 41 -15.04 0.00 -8.14
N GLY A 42 -16.15 -0.27 -7.46
CA GLY A 42 -16.65 -1.64 -7.27
C GLY A 42 -17.19 -2.20 -8.60
N ALA A 43 -17.75 -3.41 -8.57
CA ALA A 43 -18.33 -4.03 -9.76
C ALA A 43 -19.38 -3.13 -10.44
N GLY A 44 -19.39 -3.10 -11.78
CA GLY A 44 -20.32 -2.29 -12.56
C GLY A 44 -19.72 -1.63 -13.80
N ALA A 45 -20.38 -0.58 -14.28
CA ALA A 45 -19.95 0.17 -15.45
C ALA A 45 -18.73 1.05 -15.13
N ILE A 46 -17.74 1.06 -16.02
CA ILE A 46 -16.54 1.90 -15.96
C ILE A 46 -16.28 2.53 -17.32
N SER A 47 -15.58 3.66 -17.36
CA SER A 47 -15.17 4.27 -18.63
C SER A 47 -14.07 3.44 -19.32
N ALA A 48 -13.76 3.78 -20.57
CA ALA A 48 -12.67 3.13 -21.31
C ALA A 48 -11.27 3.44 -20.74
N GLN A 49 -11.13 4.49 -19.92
CA GLN A 49 -9.91 4.85 -19.20
C GLN A 49 -10.20 5.01 -17.71
N PRO A 50 -10.49 3.89 -17.01
CA PRO A 50 -10.78 3.91 -15.58
C PRO A 50 -9.50 4.19 -14.78
N MET A 51 -9.69 4.68 -13.56
CA MET A 51 -8.71 4.57 -12.49
C MET A 51 -9.25 3.59 -11.46
N LEU A 52 -8.48 2.52 -11.19
CA LEU A 52 -8.78 1.57 -10.14
C LEU A 52 -7.94 1.88 -8.90
N GLU A 53 -8.54 1.83 -7.73
CA GLU A 53 -7.87 1.91 -6.43
C GLU A 53 -8.08 0.61 -5.67
N LEU A 54 -7.00 -0.04 -5.28
CA LEU A 54 -7.00 -1.27 -4.49
C LEU A 54 -6.39 -0.96 -3.12
N GLU A 55 -7.22 -0.87 -2.08
CA GLU A 55 -6.79 -0.67 -0.69
C GLU A 55 -6.47 -2.02 -0.06
N PHE A 56 -5.25 -2.18 0.45
CA PHE A 56 -4.78 -3.39 1.11
C PHE A 56 -4.91 -3.29 2.63
N THR A 57 -5.05 -4.44 3.29
CA THR A 57 -5.08 -4.52 4.75
C THR A 57 -3.73 -4.21 5.39
N ASP A 58 -2.63 -4.49 4.69
CA ASP A 58 -1.27 -4.29 5.16
C ASP A 58 -0.39 -3.61 4.09
N TYR A 59 0.81 -3.18 4.50
CA TYR A 59 1.79 -2.57 3.63
C TYR A 59 2.39 -3.59 2.68
N LEU A 60 2.50 -3.24 1.41
CA LEU A 60 3.07 -4.10 0.38
C LEU A 60 4.60 -4.12 0.49
N ASN A 61 5.19 -5.29 0.27
CA ASN A 61 6.63 -5.44 0.12
C ASN A 61 7.11 -4.59 -1.08
N PRO A 62 8.22 -3.82 -0.96
CA PRO A 62 8.87 -3.13 -2.06
C PRO A 62 9.07 -3.94 -3.34
N ASP A 63 9.49 -5.19 -3.23
CA ASP A 63 9.77 -6.03 -4.39
C ASP A 63 8.49 -6.42 -5.16
N THR A 64 7.35 -6.42 -4.46
CA THR A 64 6.05 -6.82 -5.02
C THR A 64 5.46 -5.75 -5.94
N TYR A 65 5.43 -4.48 -5.53
CA TYR A 65 4.69 -3.46 -6.29
C TYR A 65 5.52 -2.78 -7.38
N LEU A 66 6.83 -3.01 -7.43
CA LEU A 66 7.69 -2.58 -8.54
C LEU A 66 7.48 -3.45 -9.80
N SER A 67 6.73 -4.55 -9.69
CA SER A 67 6.37 -5.41 -10.81
C SER A 67 5.29 -4.77 -11.69
N PHE A 68 5.56 -4.65 -13.00
CA PHE A 68 4.58 -4.20 -14.00
C PHE A 68 3.35 -5.10 -14.14
N ASN A 69 3.34 -6.25 -13.47
CA ASN A 69 2.26 -7.23 -13.54
C ASN A 69 1.38 -7.25 -12.28
N LEU A 70 1.57 -6.33 -11.33
CA LEU A 70 0.81 -6.33 -10.07
C LEU A 70 -0.70 -6.37 -10.31
N VAL A 71 -1.20 -5.52 -11.22
CA VAL A 71 -2.62 -5.41 -11.56
C VAL A 71 -2.77 -5.37 -13.08
N ALA A 72 -3.70 -6.16 -13.61
CA ALA A 72 -4.19 -6.08 -14.98
C ALA A 72 -5.71 -6.28 -15.02
N LEU A 73 -6.32 -5.93 -16.15
CA LEU A 73 -7.71 -6.26 -16.44
C LEU A 73 -7.78 -7.29 -17.56
N GLN A 74 -8.60 -8.32 -17.39
CA GLN A 74 -8.75 -9.39 -18.38
C GLN A 74 -10.19 -9.51 -18.88
N SER A 75 -10.35 -9.67 -20.20
CA SER A 75 -11.62 -10.01 -20.84
C SER A 75 -11.39 -11.13 -21.85
N GLY A 76 -11.76 -12.37 -21.49
CA GLY A 76 -11.43 -13.55 -22.28
C GLY A 76 -9.92 -13.67 -22.52
N GLY A 77 -9.50 -13.67 -23.79
CA GLY A 77 -8.09 -13.70 -24.19
C GLY A 77 -7.37 -12.34 -24.18
N ILE A 78 -8.08 -11.23 -23.90
CA ILE A 78 -7.51 -9.89 -23.90
C ILE A 78 -7.04 -9.53 -22.49
N VAL A 79 -5.79 -9.09 -22.38
CA VAL A 79 -5.22 -8.56 -21.13
C VAL A 79 -4.83 -7.10 -21.33
N ALA A 80 -5.52 -6.20 -20.62
CA ALA A 80 -5.19 -4.80 -20.54
C ALA A 80 -4.21 -4.58 -19.37
N ARG A 81 -3.02 -4.07 -19.69
CA ARG A 81 -2.00 -3.68 -18.72
C ARG A 81 -2.03 -2.17 -18.47
N GLY A 82 -1.52 -1.78 -17.32
CA GLY A 82 -1.55 -0.40 -16.86
C GLY A 82 -0.29 0.02 -16.12
N ASP A 83 -0.31 1.28 -15.69
CA ASP A 83 0.66 1.81 -14.76
C ASP A 83 0.08 1.71 -13.35
N ALA A 84 0.92 1.31 -12.40
CA ALA A 84 0.57 1.14 -11.01
C ALA A 84 1.38 2.10 -10.13
N GLU A 85 0.71 2.80 -9.22
CA GLU A 85 1.32 3.65 -8.21
C GLU A 85 0.91 3.16 -6.82
N TYR A 86 1.88 2.79 -5.99
CA TYR A 86 1.61 2.44 -4.60
C TYR A 86 1.63 3.66 -3.69
N ILE A 87 0.56 3.87 -2.93
CA ILE A 87 0.37 4.96 -1.97
C ILE A 87 0.47 4.38 -0.58
N MET A 88 1.59 4.66 0.09
CA MET A 88 1.91 4.02 1.36
C MET A 88 1.01 4.53 2.48
N SER A 89 0.72 5.84 2.51
CA SER A 89 -0.12 6.49 3.53
C SER A 89 -1.55 5.93 3.63
N THR A 90 -2.04 5.32 2.54
CA THR A 90 -3.39 4.73 2.48
C THR A 90 -3.37 3.24 2.14
N LYS A 91 -2.18 2.62 2.04
CA LYS A 91 -1.99 1.24 1.57
C LYS A 91 -2.73 0.96 0.26
N THR A 92 -2.74 1.92 -0.66
CA THR A 92 -3.56 1.86 -1.88
C THR A 92 -2.68 1.71 -3.11
N VAL A 93 -2.98 0.76 -4.00
CA VAL A 93 -2.44 0.76 -5.36
C VAL A 93 -3.43 1.47 -6.26
N ARG A 94 -2.98 2.53 -6.92
CA ARG A 94 -3.70 3.15 -8.03
C ARG A 94 -3.25 2.53 -9.33
N TRP A 95 -4.19 2.15 -10.17
CA TRP A 95 -3.91 1.54 -11.46
C TRP A 95 -4.71 2.21 -12.57
N THR A 96 -4.05 2.49 -13.69
CA THR A 96 -4.66 3.11 -14.87
C THR A 96 -4.18 2.39 -16.13
N PRO A 97 -5.07 2.03 -17.08
CA PRO A 97 -4.64 1.28 -18.24
C PRO A 97 -3.85 2.16 -19.21
N ARG A 98 -2.81 1.58 -19.82
CA ARG A 98 -1.98 2.28 -20.82
C ARG A 98 -2.68 2.50 -22.16
N ARG A 99 -3.75 1.76 -22.40
CA ARG A 99 -4.58 1.84 -23.61
C ARG A 99 -6.04 1.84 -23.18
N ALA A 100 -6.89 2.51 -23.95
CA ALA A 100 -8.32 2.44 -23.72
C ALA A 100 -8.80 0.99 -23.75
N LEU A 101 -9.69 0.65 -22.82
CA LEU A 101 -10.39 -0.64 -22.80
C LEU A 101 -11.45 -0.68 -23.91
N GLU A 102 -11.77 -1.88 -24.39
CA GLU A 102 -12.74 -2.06 -25.46
C GLU A 102 -14.18 -1.85 -24.95
N PRO A 103 -14.99 -0.95 -25.54
CA PRO A 103 -16.38 -0.75 -25.13
C PRO A 103 -17.23 -2.02 -25.23
N GLY A 104 -18.13 -2.21 -24.26
CA GLY A 104 -19.02 -3.37 -24.18
C GLY A 104 -18.36 -4.65 -23.67
N PHE A 105 -17.03 -4.67 -23.46
CA PHE A 105 -16.33 -5.84 -22.94
C PHE A 105 -16.48 -5.94 -21.42
N HIS A 106 -16.50 -7.19 -20.94
CA HIS A 106 -16.54 -7.52 -19.52
C HIS A 106 -15.12 -7.81 -19.01
N TYR A 107 -14.62 -7.00 -18.10
CA TYR A 107 -13.27 -7.16 -17.53
C TYR A 107 -13.32 -7.64 -16.08
N THR A 108 -12.36 -8.49 -15.70
CA THR A 108 -12.08 -8.87 -14.31
C THR A 108 -10.66 -8.45 -13.93
N VAL A 109 -10.43 -8.17 -12.65
CA VAL A 109 -9.09 -7.89 -12.14
C VAL A 109 -8.26 -9.18 -12.14
N LEU A 110 -7.06 -9.11 -12.70
CA LEU A 110 -6.03 -10.12 -12.59
C LEU A 110 -4.90 -9.57 -11.72
N LEU A 111 -4.50 -10.32 -10.70
CA LEU A 111 -3.44 -9.97 -9.76
C LEU A 111 -2.36 -11.04 -9.80
N ALA A 112 -1.08 -10.64 -9.75
CA ALA A 112 0.05 -11.54 -9.68
C ALA A 112 0.23 -12.15 -8.27
N ALA A 113 -0.81 -12.79 -7.73
CA ALA A 113 -0.94 -13.08 -6.30
C ALA A 113 0.24 -13.85 -5.68
N GLU A 114 0.87 -14.76 -6.43
CA GLU A 114 2.04 -15.53 -5.97
C GLU A 114 3.25 -14.65 -5.60
N ASP A 115 3.38 -13.52 -6.28
CA ASP A 115 4.45 -12.54 -6.10
C ASP A 115 4.07 -11.43 -5.10
N VAL A 116 2.79 -11.35 -4.71
CA VAL A 116 2.29 -10.29 -3.83
C VAL A 116 2.37 -10.68 -2.36
N ARG A 117 3.19 -9.94 -1.61
CA ARG A 117 3.35 -10.14 -0.16
C ARG A 117 3.30 -8.82 0.60
N SER A 118 2.92 -8.90 1.86
CA SER A 118 3.10 -7.78 2.79
C SER A 118 4.58 -7.58 3.12
N VAL A 119 4.92 -6.44 3.73
CA VAL A 119 6.25 -6.20 4.29
C VAL A 119 6.64 -7.23 5.37
N THR A 120 5.66 -7.86 6.02
CA THR A 120 5.84 -8.94 7.01
C THR A 120 5.82 -10.34 6.38
N ALA A 121 5.92 -10.43 5.04
CA ALA A 121 5.93 -11.65 4.24
C ALA A 121 4.61 -12.44 4.17
N SER A 122 3.49 -11.86 4.65
CA SER A 122 2.17 -12.48 4.52
C SER A 122 1.72 -12.51 3.05
N PRO A 123 1.32 -13.67 2.51
CA PRO A 123 0.88 -13.79 1.13
C PRO A 123 -0.48 -13.11 0.88
N LEU A 124 -0.71 -12.68 -0.36
CA LEU A 124 -2.01 -12.16 -0.80
C LEU A 124 -3.04 -13.29 -0.87
N LEU A 125 -4.12 -13.15 -0.08
CA LEU A 125 -5.32 -13.94 -0.23
C LEU A 125 -6.26 -13.27 -1.23
N LEU A 126 -6.46 -13.92 -2.37
CA LEU A 126 -7.46 -13.48 -3.35
C LEU A 126 -8.87 -13.79 -2.87
N SER A 127 -9.77 -12.82 -2.99
CA SER A 127 -11.20 -13.09 -2.83
C SER A 127 -11.74 -13.74 -4.10
N PRO A 128 -12.57 -14.81 -3.98
CA PRO A 128 -13.17 -15.46 -5.14
C PRO A 128 -14.11 -14.51 -5.91
N ASP A 129 -14.68 -13.53 -5.21
CA ASP A 129 -15.60 -12.53 -5.77
C ASP A 129 -14.87 -11.29 -6.30
N SER A 130 -13.95 -11.49 -7.24
CA SER A 130 -13.30 -10.36 -7.92
C SER A 130 -14.33 -9.52 -8.69
N PRO A 131 -14.32 -8.17 -8.58
CA PRO A 131 -15.25 -7.31 -9.27
C PRO A 131 -15.26 -7.57 -10.78
N ARG A 132 -16.46 -7.56 -11.36
CA ARG A 132 -16.66 -7.59 -12.81
C ARG A 132 -17.04 -6.21 -13.29
N TYR A 133 -16.37 -5.75 -14.33
CA TYR A 133 -16.57 -4.44 -14.93
C TYR A 133 -17.14 -4.57 -16.33
N VAL A 134 -17.97 -3.62 -16.73
CA VAL A 134 -18.42 -3.45 -18.12
C VAL A 134 -17.95 -2.09 -18.60
N VAL A 135 -17.28 -2.04 -19.75
CA VAL A 135 -16.82 -0.77 -20.30
C VAL A 135 -17.98 -0.06 -20.99
N ASP A 136 -18.28 1.15 -20.54
CA ASP A 136 -19.28 2.03 -21.10
C ASP A 136 -18.58 3.27 -21.68
N GLU A 137 -18.66 3.42 -23.01
CA GLU A 137 -18.05 4.53 -23.74
C GLU A 137 -18.70 5.89 -23.47
N THR A 138 -19.92 5.89 -22.90
CA THR A 138 -20.63 7.12 -22.54
C THR A 138 -20.12 7.71 -21.22
N LEU A 139 -19.39 6.93 -20.43
CA LEU A 139 -18.78 7.39 -19.19
C LEU A 139 -17.50 8.16 -19.46
N ASN A 140 -17.37 9.32 -18.83
CA ASN A 140 -16.15 10.10 -18.88
C ASN A 140 -14.97 9.34 -18.25
N PRO A 141 -13.74 9.50 -18.76
CA PRO A 141 -12.53 9.00 -18.12
C PRO A 141 -12.48 9.40 -16.64
N THR A 142 -12.04 8.48 -15.78
CA THR A 142 -11.88 8.83 -14.37
C THR A 142 -10.71 9.81 -14.27
N PRO A 143 -10.92 11.03 -13.74
CA PRO A 143 -9.84 11.99 -13.57
C PRO A 143 -8.75 11.34 -12.73
N HIS A 144 -7.51 11.42 -13.20
CA HIS A 144 -6.36 11.01 -12.40
C HIS A 144 -6.12 12.14 -11.38
N PRO A 145 -6.37 11.94 -10.08
CA PRO A 145 -6.11 12.97 -9.10
C PRO A 145 -4.62 13.25 -9.09
N THR A 146 -4.22 14.41 -9.58
CA THR A 146 -2.84 14.87 -9.47
C THR A 146 -2.55 15.10 -8.00
N ARG A 147 -1.63 14.32 -7.44
CA ARG A 147 -1.14 14.57 -6.09
C ARG A 147 -0.35 15.87 -6.12
N PRO A 148 -0.56 16.81 -5.18
CA PRO A 148 0.27 18.00 -5.10
C PRO A 148 1.74 17.57 -4.95
N GLU A 149 2.62 18.18 -5.74
CA GLU A 149 4.06 17.99 -5.56
C GLU A 149 4.45 18.54 -4.19
N GLY A 150 4.93 17.65 -3.30
CA GLY A 150 5.42 18.08 -1.99
C GLY A 150 6.73 18.82 -2.12
N ARG A 151 6.85 19.97 -1.44
CA ARG A 151 8.08 20.77 -1.35
C ARG A 151 8.72 20.66 0.02
N TRP A 152 10.04 20.89 0.10
CA TRP A 152 10.75 20.80 1.37
C TRP A 152 10.19 21.79 2.39
N ALA A 153 9.95 23.06 2.02
CA ALA A 153 9.39 24.05 2.93
C ALA A 153 8.06 23.60 3.59
N GLN A 154 7.23 22.84 2.88
CA GLN A 154 5.97 22.33 3.41
C GLN A 154 6.19 21.17 4.38
N VAL A 155 7.14 20.28 4.07
CA VAL A 155 7.53 19.16 4.94
C VAL A 155 8.25 19.66 6.20
N GLU A 156 9.13 20.65 6.06
CA GLU A 156 9.81 21.30 7.17
C GLU A 156 8.80 21.95 8.12
N ALA A 157 7.76 22.62 7.61
CA ALA A 157 6.70 23.17 8.45
C ALA A 157 5.97 22.10 9.28
N ILE A 158 5.77 20.90 8.73
CA ILE A 158 5.20 19.76 9.49
C ILE A 158 6.17 19.33 10.60
N PHE A 159 7.46 19.13 10.27
CA PHE A 159 8.46 18.74 11.27
C PHE A 159 8.65 19.79 12.35
N GLU A 160 8.54 21.06 11.99
CA GLU A 160 8.60 22.16 12.93
C GLU A 160 7.44 22.12 13.91
N ALA A 161 6.23 21.92 13.41
CA ALA A 161 5.04 21.87 14.24
C ALA A 161 4.95 20.61 15.11
N ARG A 162 5.43 19.45 14.60
CA ARG A 162 5.16 18.13 15.21
C ARG A 162 6.36 17.47 15.89
N CYS A 163 7.59 17.84 15.51
CA CYS A 163 8.78 17.06 15.87
C CYS A 163 9.92 17.91 16.47
N ALA A 164 9.91 19.22 16.25
CA ALA A 164 11.02 20.09 16.64
C ALA A 164 11.28 20.14 18.14
N SER A 165 10.26 19.98 18.99
CA SER A 165 10.41 20.05 20.45
C SER A 165 11.47 19.08 20.98
N CYS A 166 11.52 17.85 20.45
CA CYS A 166 12.52 16.86 20.83
C CYS A 166 13.79 16.97 19.98
N HIS A 167 13.66 17.27 18.69
CA HIS A 167 14.79 17.28 17.75
C HIS A 167 15.68 18.53 17.83
N ARG A 168 15.23 19.59 18.50
CA ARG A 168 16.03 20.79 18.79
C ARG A 168 16.59 20.84 20.19
N ASP A 169 16.07 20.01 21.09
CA ASP A 169 16.55 19.95 22.45
C ASP A 169 17.82 19.07 22.50
N PRO A 170 19.00 19.67 22.78
CA PRO A 170 20.27 18.95 22.77
C PRO A 170 20.34 17.84 23.82
N GLN A 171 19.48 17.85 24.85
CA GLN A 171 19.44 16.79 25.86
C GLN A 171 19.06 15.43 25.26
N TRP A 172 18.25 15.42 24.20
CA TRP A 172 17.83 14.19 23.53
C TRP A 172 18.87 13.62 22.57
N GLN A 173 19.87 14.41 22.17
CA GLN A 173 20.95 14.00 21.24
C GLN A 173 20.40 13.38 19.94
N LEU A 174 19.27 13.89 19.46
CA LEU A 174 18.66 13.45 18.21
C LEU A 174 19.28 14.16 17.02
N ASN A 175 19.22 13.51 15.86
CA ASN A 175 19.61 14.17 14.62
C ASN A 175 18.67 15.35 14.34
N PRO A 176 19.20 16.48 13.85
CA PRO A 176 18.36 17.59 13.41
C PRO A 176 17.46 17.16 12.25
N LEU A 177 16.28 17.77 12.12
CA LEU A 177 15.33 17.50 11.03
C LEU A 177 15.48 18.53 9.89
N THR A 178 16.70 18.66 9.37
CA THR A 178 17.05 19.53 8.24
C THR A 178 17.09 18.73 6.94
N PHE A 179 16.99 19.39 5.79
CA PHE A 179 17.08 18.73 4.49
C PHE A 179 18.35 17.88 4.37
N GLU A 180 19.50 18.46 4.73
CA GLU A 180 20.83 17.86 4.59
C GLU A 180 21.03 16.66 5.52
N SER A 181 20.34 16.61 6.66
CA SER A 181 20.46 15.51 7.62
C SER A 181 19.52 14.34 7.29
N LEU A 182 18.50 14.56 6.46
CA LEU A 182 17.50 13.55 6.10
C LEU A 182 17.78 12.92 4.73
N VAL A 183 17.98 13.75 3.70
CA VAL A 183 18.01 13.28 2.30
C VAL A 183 19.31 12.55 1.99
N GLY A 184 19.18 11.28 1.55
CA GLY A 184 20.32 10.44 1.18
C GLY A 184 21.18 9.98 2.36
N LYS A 185 20.78 10.27 3.61
CA LYS A 185 21.54 9.87 4.81
C LYS A 185 21.13 8.48 5.27
N ARG A 186 22.10 7.69 5.72
CA ARG A 186 21.85 6.38 6.33
C ARG A 186 21.18 6.55 7.69
N SER A 187 20.15 5.74 7.95
CA SER A 187 19.52 5.68 9.26
C SER A 187 20.47 5.06 10.28
N ALA A 188 20.52 5.60 11.50
CA ALA A 188 21.20 4.94 12.63
C ALA A 188 20.40 3.75 13.20
N GLN A 189 19.15 3.58 12.76
CA GLN A 189 18.19 2.64 13.33
C GLN A 189 17.87 1.47 12.39
N SER A 190 18.23 1.55 11.11
CA SER A 190 17.95 0.55 10.08
C SER A 190 18.99 0.63 8.95
N GLU A 191 19.00 -0.37 8.07
CA GLU A 191 19.87 -0.36 6.87
C GLU A 191 19.40 0.60 5.76
N HIS A 192 18.21 1.18 5.91
CA HIS A 192 17.62 2.10 4.95
C HIS A 192 18.22 3.50 5.04
N LEU A 193 18.04 4.28 3.97
CA LEU A 193 18.20 5.72 4.03
C LEU A 193 17.03 6.33 4.82
N VAL A 194 17.29 7.42 5.54
CA VAL A 194 16.26 8.19 6.24
C VAL A 194 15.23 8.68 5.22
N VAL A 195 15.69 9.37 4.18
CA VAL A 195 14.91 9.68 2.98
C VAL A 195 15.67 9.18 1.75
N ARG A 196 15.03 8.31 0.98
CA ARG A 196 15.47 7.84 -0.34
C ARG A 196 14.64 8.57 -1.40
N PRO A 197 15.23 9.52 -2.16
CA PRO A 197 14.54 10.20 -3.25
C PRO A 197 13.86 9.22 -4.21
N TYR A 198 12.65 9.58 -4.67
CA TYR A 198 11.80 8.82 -5.61
C TYR A 198 11.21 7.51 -5.06
N ASP A 199 11.55 7.11 -3.84
CA ASP A 199 11.18 5.82 -3.26
C ASP A 199 10.72 5.99 -1.82
N ALA A 200 9.47 6.46 -1.67
CA ALA A 200 8.85 6.66 -0.36
C ALA A 200 8.76 5.37 0.46
N PRO A 201 8.36 4.21 -0.10
CA PRO A 201 8.28 2.99 0.71
C PRO A 201 9.63 2.46 1.19
N ALA A 202 10.75 2.73 0.50
CA ALA A 202 12.09 2.40 1.00
C ALA A 202 12.71 3.50 1.89
N SER A 203 12.01 4.61 2.12
CA SER A 203 12.45 5.69 3.00
C SER A 203 12.08 5.39 4.45
N TYR A 204 13.07 5.26 5.33
CA TYR A 204 12.82 4.93 6.74
C TYR A 204 11.99 5.97 7.47
N LEU A 205 12.02 7.24 7.02
CA LEU A 205 11.14 8.29 7.52
C LEU A 205 9.67 7.87 7.46
N MET A 206 9.21 7.30 6.34
CA MET A 206 7.82 6.83 6.21
C MET A 206 7.50 5.75 7.25
N HIS A 207 8.42 4.81 7.48
CA HIS A 207 8.27 3.74 8.48
C HIS A 207 8.13 4.29 9.89
N LYS A 208 8.77 5.43 10.18
CA LYS A 208 8.73 6.09 11.48
C LYS A 208 7.45 6.88 11.72
N ILE A 209 6.90 7.55 10.71
CA ILE A 209 5.75 8.46 10.87
C ILE A 209 4.39 7.81 10.62
N LEU A 210 4.34 6.70 9.86
CA LEU A 210 3.09 5.98 9.64
C LEU A 210 2.64 5.32 10.95
N PRO A 211 1.37 5.39 11.39
CA PRO A 211 0.99 4.90 12.73
C PRO A 211 1.10 3.39 12.92
N ASP A 212 0.77 2.62 11.89
CA ASP A 212 0.56 1.17 11.95
C ASP A 212 1.59 0.36 11.13
N TYR A 213 2.62 1.01 10.57
CA TYR A 213 3.73 0.33 9.92
C TYR A 213 4.44 -0.68 10.86
N PRO A 214 4.54 -1.97 10.47
CA PRO A 214 4.99 -3.02 11.39
C PRO A 214 6.52 -3.10 11.52
N LEU A 215 7.26 -2.75 10.47
CA LEU A 215 8.73 -2.89 10.44
C LEU A 215 9.44 -1.59 10.85
N ARG A 216 9.24 -1.17 12.09
CA ARG A 216 9.95 -0.01 12.65
C ARG A 216 10.81 -0.39 13.84
N ARG A 217 11.82 0.43 14.11
CA ARG A 217 12.55 0.38 15.38
C ARG A 217 11.94 1.40 16.33
N PHE A 218 11.78 1.00 17.59
CA PHE A 218 11.15 1.81 18.64
C PHE A 218 9.71 2.19 18.29
N THR A 219 9.24 3.35 18.74
CA THR A 219 7.85 3.79 18.54
C THR A 219 7.68 4.57 17.23
N VAL A 220 6.41 4.73 16.84
CA VAL A 220 5.96 5.77 15.90
C VAL A 220 6.46 7.15 16.31
N GLN A 221 6.57 8.05 15.34
CA GLN A 221 6.86 9.47 15.51
C GLN A 221 5.65 10.30 15.07
N PRO A 222 5.23 11.31 15.87
CA PRO A 222 5.75 11.66 17.20
C PRO A 222 5.58 10.52 18.23
N PRO A 223 6.46 10.42 19.24
CA PRO A 223 6.41 9.31 20.18
C PRO A 223 5.26 9.47 21.17
N PRO A 224 4.67 8.37 21.69
CA PRO A 224 3.52 8.44 22.60
C PRO A 224 3.74 9.21 23.90
N TRP A 225 4.99 9.42 24.31
CA TRP A 225 5.34 10.18 25.51
C TRP A 225 5.56 11.68 25.24
N ALA A 226 5.56 12.13 23.98
CA ALA A 226 5.70 13.54 23.65
C ALA A 226 4.44 14.32 24.05
N PRO A 227 4.57 15.62 24.38
CA PRO A 227 3.42 16.49 24.68
C PRO A 227 2.42 16.60 23.53
N ASP A 228 2.91 16.61 22.28
CA ASP A 228 2.12 16.68 21.03
C ASP A 228 2.27 15.36 20.26
N ASN A 229 1.76 14.27 20.83
CA ASN A 229 1.95 12.91 20.33
C ASN A 229 0.94 12.45 19.27
N ASP A 230 0.05 13.35 18.82
CA ASP A 230 -0.92 13.03 17.78
C ASP A 230 -0.18 12.55 16.52
N PRO A 231 -0.58 11.40 15.94
CA PRO A 231 -0.04 11.00 14.65
C PRO A 231 -0.32 12.05 13.58
N LEU A 232 0.59 12.16 12.61
CA LEU A 232 0.39 13.04 11.46
C LEU A 232 -0.95 12.72 10.78
N SER A 233 -1.64 13.77 10.32
CA SER A 233 -2.87 13.62 9.55
C SER A 233 -2.61 12.90 8.23
N ARG A 234 -3.68 12.42 7.59
CA ARG A 234 -3.56 11.80 6.27
C ARG A 234 -2.95 12.75 5.25
N GLU A 235 -3.34 14.02 5.29
CA GLU A 235 -2.83 15.07 4.40
C GLU A 235 -1.35 15.36 4.66
N GLU A 236 -0.93 15.44 5.92
CA GLU A 236 0.48 15.60 6.31
C GLU A 236 1.32 14.41 5.82
N LEU A 237 0.87 13.18 6.06
CA LEU A 237 1.53 11.95 5.59
C LEU A 237 1.64 11.91 4.06
N GLN A 238 0.55 12.25 3.35
CA GLN A 238 0.55 12.32 1.90
C GLN A 238 1.51 13.38 1.38
N LEU A 239 1.63 14.53 2.05
CA LEU A 239 2.55 15.59 1.65
C LEU A 239 4.02 15.14 1.76
N VAL A 240 4.38 14.49 2.88
CA VAL A 240 5.71 13.90 3.06
C VAL A 240 5.99 12.82 2.01
N GLU A 241 5.03 11.91 1.79
CA GLU A 241 5.16 10.86 0.76
C GLU A 241 5.33 11.46 -0.64
N SER A 242 4.58 12.51 -0.97
CA SER A 242 4.68 13.24 -2.24
C SER A 242 6.06 13.83 -2.43
N TRP A 243 6.54 14.58 -1.44
CA TRP A 243 7.85 15.21 -1.50
C TRP A 243 8.95 14.19 -1.80
N ILE A 244 8.92 13.04 -1.11
CA ILE A 244 9.89 11.96 -1.38
C ILE A 244 9.73 11.42 -2.80
N ARG A 245 8.50 11.11 -3.22
CA ARG A 245 8.20 10.54 -4.55
C ARG A 245 8.64 11.46 -5.69
N PHE A 246 8.54 12.77 -5.52
CA PHE A 246 9.01 13.76 -6.51
C PHE A 246 10.52 14.08 -6.42
N GLY A 247 11.26 13.27 -5.64
CA GLY A 247 12.71 13.30 -5.59
C GLY A 247 13.29 14.02 -4.37
N ALA A 248 12.48 14.30 -3.35
CA ALA A 248 12.90 14.96 -2.11
C ALA A 248 13.75 16.21 -2.38
N ARG A 249 13.19 17.17 -3.14
CA ARG A 249 13.90 18.40 -3.56
C ARG A 249 13.88 19.45 -2.43
N SER A 250 14.92 20.26 -2.36
CA SER A 250 15.14 21.29 -1.32
C SER A 250 14.39 22.61 -1.54
N ASP A 251 13.64 22.71 -2.64
CA ASP A 251 13.05 23.90 -3.30
C ASP A 251 13.82 24.37 -4.53
#